data_AF-G5E1L3-F1
#
_entry.id   AF-G5E1L3-F1
#
_cell.length_a   1.000
_cell.length_b   1.000
_cell.length_c   1.000
_cell.angle_alpha   90.00
_cell.angle_beta   90.00
_cell.angle_gamma   90.00
#
_symmetry.space_group_name_H-M   'P 1'
#
loop_
_entity.id
_entity.type
_entity.pdbx_description
1 polymer ?
#
loop_
_entity_poly.entity_id
_entity_poly.type
_entity_poly.pdbx_seq_one_letter_code
_entity_poly.pdbx_strand_id
1 'polypeptide(L)'
;LTKALYDLQKSKLVLQVGSPLEELMVENFDEEQIWQQLELQNKRVTFDLSDASEGEDIGEILGGKKQDLPEPTEVRSSFEKREEKMTEKIQTLQKQMLEEKPWQLTGEVTAQKRPENSLLSESLIFDHASKMAPIITEETTMQIEDIIKQRKDQVWDDVVRKEKPKENTFEYKKRLTLDHDKSKLSLAEIY
;
A
#
# COMPACT_ATOMS: atom_id res chain seq x y z
N LEU A 1 9.24 6.06 -14.56
CA LEU A 1 7.85 5.64 -14.79
C LEU A 1 7.63 5.10 -16.20
N THR A 2 7.99 5.83 -17.26
CA THR A 2 7.81 5.40 -18.65
C THR A 2 8.61 4.15 -19.04
N LYS A 3 9.88 4.03 -18.60
CA LYS A 3 10.71 2.83 -18.85
C LYS A 3 10.16 1.57 -18.19
N ALA A 4 9.71 1.67 -16.94
CA ALA A 4 9.11 0.54 -16.22
C ALA A 4 7.80 0.07 -16.88
N LEU A 5 6.97 1.00 -17.36
CA LEU A 5 5.77 0.68 -18.14
C LEU A 5 6.10 0.09 -19.52
N TYR A 6 7.12 0.60 -20.21
CA TYR A 6 7.59 0.06 -21.48
C TYR A 6 8.18 -1.34 -21.33
N ASP A 7 8.99 -1.57 -20.29
CA ASP A 7 9.60 -2.87 -19.98
C ASP A 7 8.51 -3.89 -19.56
N LEU A 8 7.47 -3.47 -18.82
CA LEU A 8 6.30 -4.29 -18.46
C LEU A 8 5.42 -4.63 -19.67
N GLN A 9 5.21 -3.68 -20.59
CA GLN A 9 4.48 -3.92 -21.84
C GLN A 9 5.28 -4.84 -22.77
N LYS A 10 6.60 -4.65 -22.84
CA LYS A 10 7.51 -5.48 -23.64
C LYS A 10 7.66 -6.89 -23.06
N SER A 11 7.65 -7.04 -21.74
CA SER A 11 7.65 -8.36 -21.08
C SER A 11 6.32 -9.09 -21.26
N LYS A 12 5.19 -8.35 -21.34
CA LYS A 12 3.87 -8.91 -21.65
C LYS A 12 3.71 -9.27 -23.12
N LEU A 13 4.46 -8.61 -24.01
CA LEU A 13 4.60 -8.92 -25.44
C LEU A 13 5.88 -9.72 -25.71
N VAL A 14 6.30 -10.60 -24.79
CA VAL A 14 7.41 -11.51 -25.04
C VAL A 14 7.00 -12.43 -26.19
N LEU A 15 7.46 -12.05 -27.37
CA LEU A 15 7.63 -12.95 -28.49
C LEU A 15 8.44 -14.14 -27.97
N GLN A 16 7.90 -15.35 -28.05
CA GLN A 16 8.73 -16.55 -28.09
C GLN A 16 9.53 -16.54 -29.40
N VAL A 17 10.52 -15.65 -29.49
CA VAL A 17 11.60 -15.78 -30.48
C VAL A 17 12.58 -16.74 -29.85
N GLY A 18 12.41 -18.01 -30.16
CA GLY A 18 13.27 -19.06 -29.67
C GLY A 18 13.10 -20.22 -30.60
N SER A 19 13.87 -20.21 -31.68
CA SER A 19 13.97 -21.40 -32.48
C SER A 19 14.57 -22.53 -31.62
N PRO A 20 14.18 -23.80 -31.84
CA PRO A 20 14.70 -24.90 -31.02
C PRO A 20 16.20 -25.18 -31.16
N LEU A 21 16.92 -24.50 -32.08
CA LEU A 21 18.34 -24.72 -32.37
C LEU A 21 19.08 -23.38 -32.36
N GLU A 22 20.18 -23.32 -31.62
CA GLU A 22 20.97 -22.11 -31.35
C GLU A 22 21.75 -21.60 -32.59
N GLU A 23 22.08 -22.50 -33.53
CA GLU A 23 22.72 -22.17 -34.81
C GLU A 23 22.27 -23.14 -35.92
N LEU A 24 22.31 -22.70 -37.19
CA LEU A 24 22.03 -23.56 -38.34
C LEU A 24 23.23 -24.50 -38.60
N MET A 25 22.99 -25.81 -38.61
CA MET A 25 24.03 -26.80 -38.91
C MET A 25 24.18 -26.92 -40.42
N VAL A 26 25.16 -26.22 -41.00
CA VAL A 26 25.43 -26.22 -42.45
C VAL A 26 26.54 -27.22 -42.82
N GLU A 27 27.34 -27.66 -41.85
CA GLU A 27 28.41 -28.64 -42.08
C GLU A 27 27.86 -30.08 -42.11
N ASN A 28 28.09 -30.77 -43.24
CA ASN A 28 27.66 -32.15 -43.54
C ASN A 28 26.16 -32.39 -43.72
N PHE A 29 25.36 -31.33 -43.90
CA PHE A 29 23.93 -31.40 -44.19
C PHE A 29 23.67 -31.06 -45.66
N ASP A 30 22.72 -31.75 -46.29
CA ASP A 30 22.27 -31.46 -47.65
C ASP A 30 21.22 -30.34 -47.68
N GLU A 31 20.97 -29.77 -48.86
CA GLU A 31 20.10 -28.60 -49.03
C GLU A 31 18.70 -28.83 -48.45
N GLU A 32 18.13 -30.03 -48.62
CA GLU A 32 16.82 -30.40 -48.08
C GLU A 32 16.78 -30.39 -46.54
N GLN A 33 17.85 -30.85 -45.87
CA GLN A 33 17.93 -30.82 -44.41
C GLN A 33 18.09 -29.40 -43.87
N ILE A 34 18.84 -28.53 -44.56
CA ILE A 34 18.97 -27.12 -44.21
C ILE A 34 17.62 -26.40 -44.33
N TRP A 35 16.84 -26.71 -45.38
CA TRP A 35 15.49 -26.16 -45.55
C TRP A 35 14.53 -26.59 -44.43
N GLN A 36 14.56 -27.85 -44.01
CA GLN A 36 13.77 -28.33 -42.87
C GLN A 36 14.15 -27.61 -41.58
N GLN A 37 15.44 -27.33 -41.39
CA GLN A 37 15.90 -26.57 -40.23
C GLN A 37 15.36 -25.13 -40.26
N LEU A 38 15.37 -24.47 -41.43
CA LEU A 38 14.80 -23.13 -41.59
C LEU A 38 13.27 -23.10 -41.35
N GLU A 39 12.56 -24.14 -41.79
CA GLU A 39 11.12 -24.26 -41.59
C GLU A 39 10.74 -24.48 -40.11
N LEU A 40 11.55 -25.25 -39.37
CA LEU A 40 11.43 -25.39 -37.91
C LEU A 40 11.71 -24.10 -37.15
N GLN A 41 12.56 -23.23 -37.70
CA GLN A 41 12.92 -21.92 -37.12
C GLN A 41 11.83 -20.87 -37.35
N ASN A 42 11.08 -20.99 -38.44
CA ASN A 42 9.95 -20.13 -38.80
C ASN A 42 8.65 -20.47 -38.05
N LYS A 43 8.72 -21.05 -36.84
CA LYS A 43 7.55 -21.28 -36.00
C LYS A 43 6.77 -19.96 -35.83
N ARG A 44 5.49 -20.02 -36.21
CA ARG A 44 4.58 -18.86 -36.25
C ARG A 44 4.60 -18.15 -34.90
N VAL A 45 4.91 -16.85 -34.93
CA VAL A 45 4.67 -15.96 -33.79
C VAL A 45 3.17 -15.97 -33.49
N THR A 46 2.77 -16.67 -32.43
CA THR A 46 1.42 -16.60 -31.88
C THR A 46 1.39 -15.46 -30.88
N PHE A 47 0.56 -14.45 -31.14
CA PHE A 47 0.25 -13.45 -30.13
C PHE A 47 -0.71 -14.10 -29.13
N ASP A 48 -0.38 -14.07 -27.84
CA ASP A 48 -1.35 -14.31 -26.76
C ASP A 48 -2.31 -13.11 -26.71
N LEU A 49 -3.16 -13.00 -27.74
CA LEU A 49 -4.32 -12.14 -27.73
C LEU A 49 -5.36 -12.88 -26.89
N SER A 50 -5.44 -12.51 -25.62
CA SER A 50 -6.58 -12.86 -24.79
C SER A 50 -7.87 -12.58 -25.58
N ASP A 51 -8.81 -13.52 -25.54
CA ASP A 51 -10.14 -13.50 -26.16
C ASP A 51 -11.00 -12.26 -25.80
N ALA A 52 -10.47 -11.39 -24.93
CA ALA A 52 -11.02 -10.08 -24.60
C ALA A 52 -10.69 -8.98 -25.62
N SER A 53 -9.84 -9.23 -26.61
CA SER A 53 -9.53 -8.26 -27.68
C SER A 53 -10.65 -8.28 -28.73
N GLU A 54 -11.17 -7.11 -29.12
CA GLU A 54 -12.25 -6.91 -30.10
C GLU A 54 -11.88 -7.28 -31.56
N GLY A 55 -10.85 -8.11 -31.72
CA GLY A 55 -10.45 -8.73 -32.98
C GLY A 55 -11.22 -10.03 -33.22
N GLU A 56 -11.33 -10.39 -34.49
CA GLU A 56 -11.88 -11.68 -34.89
C GLU A 56 -11.04 -12.83 -34.32
N ASP A 57 -11.70 -13.95 -34.03
CA ASP A 57 -11.04 -15.15 -33.51
C ASP A 57 -9.98 -15.59 -34.52
N ILE A 58 -8.70 -15.56 -34.13
CA ILE A 58 -7.54 -15.78 -35.02
C ILE A 58 -7.65 -17.14 -35.72
N GLY A 59 -8.30 -18.11 -35.08
CA GLY A 59 -8.58 -19.43 -35.65
C GLY A 59 -9.53 -19.40 -36.84
N GLU A 60 -10.47 -18.45 -36.91
CA GLU A 60 -11.36 -18.27 -38.07
C GLU A 60 -10.64 -17.57 -39.24
N ILE A 61 -9.75 -16.61 -38.96
CA ILE A 61 -8.99 -15.88 -40.00
C ILE A 61 -7.95 -16.78 -40.69
N LEU A 62 -7.27 -17.65 -39.94
CA LEU A 62 -6.18 -18.51 -40.47
C LEU A 62 -6.65 -19.84 -41.07
N GLY A 63 -7.96 -20.04 -41.27
CA GLY A 63 -8.50 -21.26 -41.87
C GLY A 63 -8.21 -22.53 -41.05
N GLY A 64 -8.02 -22.38 -39.74
CA GLY A 64 -7.76 -23.48 -38.83
C GLY A 64 -9.01 -24.34 -38.68
N LYS A 65 -8.99 -25.52 -39.29
CA LYS A 65 -10.06 -26.53 -39.24
C LYS A 65 -10.32 -26.92 -37.77
N LYS A 66 -11.33 -26.31 -37.13
CA LYS A 66 -11.84 -26.74 -35.82
C LYS A 66 -12.54 -28.10 -36.03
N GLN A 67 -11.86 -29.19 -35.67
CA GLN A 67 -12.51 -30.50 -35.49
C GLN A 67 -13.23 -30.49 -34.14
N ASP A 68 -14.47 -31.01 -34.16
CA ASP A 68 -15.37 -31.38 -33.04
C ASP A 68 -16.54 -30.42 -32.67
N LEU A 69 -17.66 -30.61 -33.42
CA LEU A 69 -19.12 -30.55 -33.10
C LEU A 69 -19.78 -29.32 -32.40
N PRO A 70 -21.12 -29.04 -32.54
CA PRO A 70 -22.17 -29.61 -33.43
C PRO A 70 -22.97 -28.56 -34.28
N GLU A 71 -23.58 -29.04 -35.39
CA GLU A 71 -24.70 -28.47 -36.21
C GLU A 71 -24.60 -27.05 -36.82
N PRO A 72 -25.20 -26.82 -38.02
CA PRO A 72 -24.90 -25.65 -38.84
C PRO A 72 -25.71 -24.44 -38.36
N THR A 73 -25.11 -23.60 -37.52
CA THR A 73 -25.55 -22.20 -37.49
C THR A 73 -25.20 -21.62 -38.85
N GLU A 74 -26.19 -21.00 -39.50
CA GLU A 74 -26.08 -20.31 -40.78
C GLU A 74 -24.72 -19.59 -40.91
N VAL A 75 -24.09 -19.68 -42.07
CA VAL A 75 -22.78 -19.06 -42.33
C VAL A 75 -22.96 -17.53 -42.36
N ARG A 76 -23.08 -16.92 -41.18
CA ARG A 76 -23.19 -15.46 -41.00
C ARG A 76 -21.88 -14.81 -41.37
N SER A 77 -21.98 -13.64 -42.00
CA SER A 77 -20.82 -12.85 -42.42
C SER A 77 -19.95 -12.47 -41.21
N SER A 78 -18.64 -12.26 -41.39
CA SER A 78 -17.76 -11.78 -40.31
C SER A 78 -18.27 -10.47 -39.69
N PHE A 79 -18.84 -9.60 -40.52
CA PHE A 79 -19.49 -8.37 -40.09
C PHE A 79 -20.74 -8.65 -39.24
N GLU A 80 -21.59 -9.58 -39.67
CA GLU A 80 -22.83 -9.94 -38.97
C GLU A 80 -22.54 -10.57 -37.60
N LYS A 81 -21.54 -11.47 -37.53
CA LYS A 81 -21.04 -11.99 -36.25
C LYS A 81 -20.52 -10.87 -35.34
N ARG A 82 -19.87 -9.85 -35.89
CA ARG A 82 -19.37 -8.69 -35.13
C ARG A 82 -20.52 -7.83 -34.63
N GLU A 83 -21.52 -7.57 -35.46
CA GLU A 83 -22.73 -6.84 -35.07
C GLU A 83 -23.47 -7.60 -33.97
N GLU A 84 -23.62 -8.91 -34.08
CA GLU A 84 -24.23 -9.74 -33.03
C GLU A 84 -23.49 -9.61 -31.70
N LYS A 85 -22.17 -9.81 -31.67
CA LYS A 85 -21.35 -9.59 -30.47
C LYS A 85 -21.49 -8.18 -29.91
N MET A 86 -21.54 -7.17 -30.78
CA MET A 86 -21.72 -5.78 -30.37
C MET A 86 -23.11 -5.55 -29.77
N THR A 87 -24.16 -6.11 -30.36
CA THR A 87 -25.52 -6.01 -29.83
C THR A 87 -25.67 -6.74 -28.50
N GLU A 88 -25.06 -7.92 -28.35
CA GLU A 88 -24.99 -8.65 -27.08
C GLU A 88 -24.27 -7.83 -26.00
N LYS A 89 -23.14 -7.21 -26.34
CA LYS A 89 -22.41 -6.31 -25.42
C LYS A 89 -23.25 -5.08 -25.04
N ILE A 90 -23.97 -4.48 -25.99
CA ILE A 90 -24.88 -3.37 -25.71
C ILE A 90 -25.99 -3.82 -24.76
N GLN A 91 -26.60 -4.98 -24.99
CA GLN A 91 -27.66 -5.51 -24.14
C GLN A 91 -27.17 -5.83 -22.72
N THR A 92 -25.99 -6.42 -22.57
CA THR A 92 -25.40 -6.70 -21.25
C THR A 92 -25.13 -5.40 -20.49
N LEU A 93 -24.60 -4.37 -21.15
CA LEU A 93 -24.37 -3.06 -20.54
C LEU A 93 -25.68 -2.36 -20.16
N GLN A 94 -26.69 -2.38 -21.02
CA GLN A 94 -28.01 -1.81 -20.72
C GLN A 94 -28.65 -2.51 -19.52
N LYS A 95 -28.54 -3.83 -19.43
CA LYS A 95 -29.01 -4.61 -18.28
C LYS A 95 -28.28 -4.21 -16.99
N GLN A 96 -26.96 -4.14 -17.02
CA GLN A 96 -26.15 -3.70 -15.87
C GLN A 96 -26.48 -2.26 -15.43
N MET A 97 -26.81 -1.37 -16.38
CA MET A 97 -27.23 -0.01 -16.06
C MET A 97 -28.63 0.07 -15.46
N LEU A 98 -29.50 -0.87 -15.80
CA LEU A 98 -30.86 -0.95 -15.27
C LEU A 98 -30.90 -1.62 -13.89
N GLU A 99 -29.97 -2.54 -13.62
CA GLU A 99 -29.79 -3.18 -12.32
C GLU A 99 -29.38 -2.19 -11.22
N GLU A 100 -29.64 -2.54 -9.97
CA GLU A 100 -29.25 -1.71 -8.84
C GLU A 100 -27.73 -1.64 -8.70
N LYS A 101 -27.22 -0.45 -8.45
CA LYS A 101 -25.78 -0.25 -8.23
C LYS A 101 -25.31 -1.06 -7.03
N PRO A 102 -24.08 -1.63 -7.07
CA PRO A 102 -23.55 -2.34 -5.93
C PRO A 102 -23.41 -1.41 -4.73
N TRP A 103 -23.46 -1.98 -3.53
CA TRP A 103 -23.48 -1.23 -2.28
C TRP A 103 -22.28 -0.27 -2.11
N GLN A 104 -21.12 -0.54 -2.70
CA GLN A 104 -19.96 0.38 -2.66
C GLN A 104 -20.21 1.70 -3.40
N LEU A 105 -21.04 1.69 -4.44
CA LEU A 105 -21.35 2.85 -5.29
C LEU A 105 -22.58 3.62 -4.80
N THR A 106 -23.26 3.12 -3.77
CA THR A 106 -24.37 3.81 -3.11
C THR A 106 -23.85 4.57 -1.90
N GLY A 107 -24.22 5.84 -1.76
CA GLY A 107 -23.96 6.59 -0.53
C GLY A 107 -24.80 6.05 0.65
N GLU A 108 -24.39 6.35 1.88
CA GLU A 108 -25.17 6.08 3.10
C GLU A 108 -25.63 4.62 3.25
N VAL A 109 -24.69 3.68 3.11
CA VAL A 109 -24.99 2.25 3.21
C VAL A 109 -25.10 1.81 4.67
N THR A 110 -26.27 1.29 5.03
CA THR A 110 -26.51 0.62 6.32
C THR A 110 -25.95 -0.80 6.34
N ALA A 111 -25.61 -1.34 7.52
CA ALA A 111 -25.04 -2.69 7.67
C ALA A 111 -25.88 -3.82 7.05
N GLN A 112 -27.21 -3.68 7.00
CA GLN A 112 -28.13 -4.67 6.42
C GLN A 112 -28.14 -4.70 4.88
N LYS A 113 -27.78 -3.59 4.22
CA LYS A 113 -27.80 -3.47 2.76
C LYS A 113 -26.55 -4.08 2.10
N ARG A 114 -25.48 -4.25 2.87
CA ARG A 114 -24.23 -4.88 2.42
C ARG A 114 -24.18 -6.33 2.92
N PRO A 115 -23.51 -7.23 2.19
CA PRO A 115 -23.30 -8.59 2.66
C PRO A 115 -22.43 -8.63 3.93
N GLU A 116 -22.59 -9.68 4.72
CA GLU A 116 -21.80 -9.89 5.94
C GLU A 116 -20.30 -9.97 5.62
N ASN A 117 -19.45 -9.46 6.52
CA ASN A 117 -17.99 -9.43 6.39
C ASN A 117 -17.43 -8.75 5.14
N SER A 118 -18.25 -8.09 4.32
CA SER A 118 -17.80 -7.40 3.10
C SER A 118 -16.83 -6.23 3.36
N LEU A 119 -16.78 -5.73 4.60
CA LEU A 119 -15.86 -4.66 5.00
C LEU A 119 -14.41 -5.15 5.18
N LEU A 120 -14.20 -6.43 5.48
CA LEU A 120 -12.86 -6.96 5.77
C LEU A 120 -12.00 -7.06 4.50
N SER A 121 -12.62 -7.23 3.34
CA SER A 121 -11.94 -7.30 2.05
C SER A 121 -11.65 -5.93 1.43
N GLU A 122 -12.37 -4.89 1.86
CA GLU A 122 -12.31 -3.58 1.23
C GLU A 122 -11.28 -2.68 1.91
N SER A 123 -10.49 -1.95 1.13
CA SER A 123 -9.52 -0.99 1.65
C SER A 123 -10.15 0.41 1.65
N LEU A 124 -10.70 0.80 2.79
CA LEU A 124 -11.32 2.11 2.98
C LEU A 124 -10.39 3.04 3.78
N ILE A 125 -10.36 4.31 3.39
CA ILE A 125 -9.68 5.36 4.14
C ILE A 125 -10.72 6.07 4.99
N PHE A 126 -10.47 6.11 6.30
CA PHE A 126 -11.32 6.82 7.25
C PHE A 126 -10.44 7.53 8.28
N ASP A 127 -10.97 8.60 8.83
CA ASP A 127 -10.30 9.35 9.89
C ASP A 127 -10.61 8.73 11.26
N HIS A 128 -9.61 8.70 12.12
CA HIS A 128 -9.76 8.27 13.50
C HIS A 128 -9.81 9.48 14.44
N ALA A 129 -10.78 9.51 15.36
CA ALA A 129 -11.03 10.68 16.20
C ALA A 129 -9.97 10.95 17.28
N SER A 130 -9.22 9.93 17.69
CA SER A 130 -8.23 10.00 18.77
C SER A 130 -6.90 9.40 18.35
N LYS A 131 -5.81 9.71 19.07
CA LYS A 131 -4.55 9.01 18.89
C LYS A 131 -4.67 7.61 19.52
N MET A 132 -4.26 6.57 18.80
CA MET A 132 -4.15 5.23 19.38
C MET A 132 -3.08 5.22 20.48
N ALA A 133 -3.31 4.42 21.53
CA ALA A 133 -2.31 4.23 22.57
C ALA A 133 -1.05 3.62 21.94
N PRO A 134 0.15 4.14 22.24
CA PRO A 134 1.39 3.62 21.67
C PRO A 134 1.59 2.17 22.15
N ILE A 135 2.02 1.31 21.23
CA ILE A 135 2.34 -0.08 21.54
C ILE A 135 3.72 -0.09 22.21
N ILE A 136 3.84 -0.75 23.35
CA ILE A 136 5.10 -0.87 24.09
C ILE A 136 5.97 -1.91 23.38
N THR A 137 6.87 -1.45 22.52
CA THR A 137 7.86 -2.29 21.82
C THR A 137 9.15 -2.39 22.63
N GLU A 138 9.96 -3.42 22.36
CA GLU A 138 11.28 -3.60 22.99
C GLU A 138 12.18 -2.38 22.78
N GLU A 139 12.21 -1.82 21.56
CA GLU A 139 12.94 -0.60 21.24
C GLU A 139 12.57 0.57 22.17
N THR A 140 11.27 0.74 22.44
CA THR A 140 10.78 1.80 23.35
C THR A 140 11.23 1.53 24.78
N THR A 141 11.22 0.27 25.23
CA THR A 141 11.72 -0.09 26.57
C THR A 141 13.22 0.11 26.72
N MET A 142 14.02 -0.20 25.69
CA MET A 142 15.46 0.06 25.69
C MET A 142 15.76 1.55 25.79
N GLN A 143 15.05 2.39 25.03
CA GLN A 143 15.18 3.85 25.13
C GLN A 143 14.86 4.35 26.55
N ILE A 144 13.80 3.83 27.17
CA ILE A 144 13.44 4.17 28.55
C ILE A 144 14.54 3.71 29.53
N GLU A 145 15.06 2.50 29.37
CA GLU A 145 16.15 2.00 30.20
C GLU A 145 17.41 2.85 30.07
N ASP A 146 17.75 3.31 28.87
CA ASP A 146 18.91 4.17 28.65
C ASP A 146 18.71 5.53 29.34
N ILE A 147 17.51 6.10 29.27
CA ILE A 147 17.15 7.32 30.01
C ILE A 147 17.27 7.08 31.52
N ILE A 148 16.79 5.94 32.04
CA ILE A 148 16.88 5.60 33.47
C ILE A 148 18.36 5.40 33.87
N LYS A 149 19.16 4.71 33.05
CA LYS A 149 20.60 4.50 33.27
C LYS A 149 21.36 5.83 33.26
N GLN A 150 21.01 6.77 32.37
CA GLN A 150 21.57 8.13 32.36
C GLN A 150 21.22 8.90 33.62
N ARG A 151 20.00 8.74 34.16
CA ARG A 151 19.57 9.38 35.42
C ARG A 151 20.19 8.80 36.69
N LYS A 152 21.16 7.88 36.56
CA LYS A 152 22.01 7.43 37.67
C LYS A 152 22.74 8.59 38.37
N ASP A 153 22.82 9.76 37.73
CA ASP A 153 23.40 11.02 38.25
C ASP A 153 22.64 11.63 39.46
N GLN A 154 21.69 10.92 40.07
CA GLN A 154 20.94 11.30 41.27
C GLN A 154 20.09 12.58 41.15
N VAL A 155 19.85 13.05 39.93
CA VAL A 155 18.92 14.14 39.64
C VAL A 155 17.51 13.55 39.54
N TRP A 156 16.91 13.33 40.72
CA TRP A 156 15.55 12.83 40.84
C TRP A 156 14.58 13.99 41.07
N ASP A 157 13.46 13.99 40.35
CA ASP A 157 12.36 14.97 40.51
C ASP A 157 11.47 14.62 41.72
N ASP A 158 12.05 14.04 42.77
CA ASP A 158 11.33 13.65 43.97
C ASP A 158 10.91 14.88 44.78
N VAL A 159 9.69 14.85 45.31
CA VAL A 159 9.16 15.96 46.13
C VAL A 159 9.92 16.04 47.46
N VAL A 160 10.69 17.12 47.64
CA VAL A 160 11.37 17.40 48.92
C VAL A 160 10.36 17.87 49.96
N ARG A 161 10.40 17.25 51.14
CA ARG A 161 9.60 17.69 52.28
C ARG A 161 10.00 19.10 52.68
N LYS A 162 9.06 20.03 52.61
CA LYS A 162 9.24 21.39 53.13
C LYS A 162 9.14 21.37 54.64
N GLU A 163 10.17 21.84 55.34
CA GLU A 163 10.04 22.11 56.76
C GLU A 163 9.05 23.26 56.95
N LYS A 164 8.11 23.10 57.88
CA LYS A 164 7.25 24.22 58.27
C LYS A 164 8.15 25.31 58.86
N PRO A 165 8.08 26.57 58.41
CA PRO A 165 8.82 27.64 59.05
C PRO A 165 8.42 27.65 60.53
N LYS A 166 9.40 27.43 61.41
CA LYS A 166 9.20 27.60 62.84
C LYS A 166 9.03 29.10 63.05
N GLU A 167 7.80 29.55 63.24
CA GLU A 167 7.58 30.88 63.77
C GLU A 167 8.22 30.92 65.15
N ASN A 168 9.38 31.56 65.27
CA ASN A 168 9.96 31.85 66.57
C ASN A 168 9.09 32.93 67.22
N THR A 169 7.98 32.51 67.83
CA THR A 169 6.97 33.37 68.48
C THR A 169 7.58 34.28 69.56
N PHE A 170 8.81 33.99 70.00
CA PHE A 170 9.54 34.71 71.04
C PHE A 170 10.70 35.57 70.53
N GLU A 171 10.97 35.68 69.23
CA GLU A 171 12.02 36.58 68.71
C GLU A 171 11.74 38.05 69.08
N TYR A 172 10.47 38.46 69.08
CA TYR A 172 10.03 39.78 69.53
C TYR A 172 10.13 40.00 71.05
N LYS A 173 10.33 38.94 71.83
CA LYS A 173 10.51 38.98 73.29
C LYS A 173 11.96 38.78 73.70
N LYS A 174 12.91 38.86 72.76
CA LYS A 174 14.32 38.97 73.13
C LYS A 174 14.47 40.26 73.92
N ARG A 175 14.63 40.13 75.24
CA ARG A 175 14.88 41.28 76.12
C ARG A 175 16.16 41.92 75.62
N LEU A 176 16.03 43.04 74.92
CA LEU A 176 17.16 43.92 74.67
C LEU A 176 17.53 44.45 76.06
N THR A 177 18.60 43.91 76.64
CA THR A 177 19.14 44.42 77.89
C THR A 177 19.66 45.81 77.61
N LEU A 178 18.96 46.82 78.11
CA LEU A 178 19.41 48.21 78.04
C LEU A 178 20.56 48.36 79.03
N ASP A 179 21.77 48.55 78.51
CA ASP A 179 22.93 48.84 79.34
C ASP A 179 22.74 50.23 79.97
N HIS A 180 22.75 50.30 81.31
CA HIS A 180 22.59 51.55 82.06
C HIS A 180 23.91 52.30 82.30
N ASP A 181 25.02 51.76 81.80
CA ASP A 181 26.31 52.44 81.84
C ASP A 181 26.37 53.57 80.80
N LYS A 182 27.09 54.65 81.13
CA LYS A 182 27.22 55.79 80.22
C LYS A 182 27.92 55.35 78.92
N SER A 183 27.35 55.74 77.78
CA SER A 183 27.90 55.40 76.47
C SER A 183 29.31 55.96 76.32
N LYS A 184 30.22 55.13 75.79
CA LYS A 184 31.60 55.55 75.46
C LYS A 184 31.69 56.36 74.17
N LEU A 185 30.61 56.34 73.37
CA LEU A 185 30.52 57.04 72.09
C LEU A 185 29.66 58.29 72.22
N SER A 186 30.01 59.32 71.44
CA SER A 186 29.29 60.59 71.39
C SER A 186 28.05 60.51 70.50
N LEU A 187 27.07 61.41 70.68
CA LEU A 187 25.83 61.42 69.90
C LEU A 187 26.10 61.60 68.39
N ALA A 188 27.11 62.39 68.05
CA ALA A 188 27.49 62.67 66.67
C ALA A 188 28.15 61.47 65.94
N GLU A 189 28.54 60.42 66.67
CA GLU A 189 29.09 59.19 66.09
C GLU A 189 28.04 58.10 65.86
N ILE A 190 26.87 58.22 66.51
CA ILE A 190 25.80 57.22 66.45
C ILE A 190 24.75 57.60 65.39
N TYR A 191 24.67 58.88 65.00
CA TYR A 191 23.74 59.44 64.00
C TYR A 191 24.50 60.00 62.79
#